data_AF-A0A2T6KN77-F1
#
_entry.id   AF-A0A2T6KN77-F1
#
_cell.length_a   1.000
_cell.length_b   1.000
_cell.length_c   1.000
_cell.angle_alpha   90.00
_cell.angle_beta   90.00
_cell.angle_gamma   90.00
#
_symmetry.space_group_name_H-M   'P 1'
#
loop_
_entity.id
_entity.type
_entity.pdbx_description
1 polymer ?
#
loop_
_entity_poly.entity_id
_entity_poly.type
_entity_poly.pdbx_seq_one_letter_code
_entity_poly.pdbx_strand_id
1 'polypeptide(L)'
;MNQFLKIISVFTLLICCFFSLKTDFAHAAMENAVQLELNKTHQGKLDNSYDSDFYKITLPGDGNVTLSIKHHNNGSWYGTILDNKGVVYENVSTDDSGLVEGYASTQVGLPKGTYYIEIWDQYNSEDISYEIKAGFEESNYYEKEYNDNLTTANTMTLNQL
;
A
#
# COMPACT_ATOMS: atom_id res chain seq x y z
N MET A 1 -40.69 11.43 -56.03
CA MET A 1 -40.03 12.25 -57.07
C MET A 1 -39.56 13.55 -56.42
N ASN A 2 -38.24 13.75 -56.42
CA ASN A 2 -37.46 14.96 -56.09
C ASN A 2 -37.43 15.47 -54.64
N GLN A 3 -36.34 15.21 -53.89
CA GLN A 3 -35.02 15.90 -53.92
C GLN A 3 -35.04 17.15 -53.02
N PHE A 4 -34.28 17.16 -51.92
CA PHE A 4 -33.03 17.94 -51.82
C PHE A 4 -32.41 17.84 -50.42
N LEU A 5 -31.08 17.75 -50.45
CA LEU A 5 -30.09 17.55 -49.41
C LEU A 5 -29.84 18.84 -48.57
N LYS A 6 -29.12 18.66 -47.45
CA LYS A 6 -28.49 19.62 -46.49
C LYS A 6 -29.30 19.71 -45.19
N ILE A 7 -28.78 19.36 -44.02
CA ILE A 7 -27.59 19.94 -43.38
C ILE A 7 -26.90 18.88 -42.50
N ILE A 8 -25.58 18.80 -42.65
CA ILE A 8 -24.63 18.10 -41.79
C ILE A 8 -24.65 18.79 -40.41
N SER A 9 -25.11 18.10 -39.37
CA SER A 9 -24.77 18.48 -37.98
C SER A 9 -23.56 17.66 -37.57
N VAL A 10 -22.41 18.33 -37.55
CA VAL A 10 -21.17 17.83 -36.94
C VAL A 10 -21.43 17.71 -35.44
N PHE A 11 -21.57 16.48 -34.94
CA PHE A 11 -21.62 16.23 -33.51
C PHE A 11 -20.16 16.13 -33.01
N THR A 12 -19.62 17.26 -32.56
CA THR A 12 -18.42 17.32 -31.74
C THR A 12 -18.74 16.71 -30.38
N LEU A 13 -18.47 15.41 -30.20
CA LEU A 13 -18.34 14.85 -28.86
C LEU A 13 -16.87 14.93 -28.47
N LEU A 14 -16.53 16.07 -27.88
CA LEU A 14 -15.32 16.28 -27.11
C LEU A 14 -15.37 15.29 -25.94
N ILE A 15 -14.80 14.10 -26.12
CA ILE A 15 -14.56 13.17 -25.01
C ILE A 15 -13.37 13.75 -24.25
N CYS A 16 -13.64 14.80 -23.49
CA CYS A 16 -12.92 15.09 -22.26
C CYS A 16 -13.32 13.99 -21.27
N CYS A 17 -12.80 12.78 -21.48
CA CYS A 17 -12.52 11.92 -20.33
C CYS A 17 -11.41 12.63 -19.58
N PHE A 18 -11.83 13.55 -18.71
CA PHE A 18 -11.09 13.93 -17.54
C PHE A 18 -10.47 12.64 -17.00
N PHE A 19 -9.15 12.52 -17.14
CA PHE A 19 -8.38 11.67 -16.25
C PHE A 19 -8.72 12.18 -14.86
N SER A 20 -9.72 11.54 -14.24
CA SER A 20 -9.96 11.70 -12.82
C SER A 20 -8.71 11.11 -12.19
N LEU A 21 -7.78 11.97 -11.82
CA LEU A 21 -6.87 11.70 -10.72
C LEU A 21 -7.78 11.51 -9.51
N LYS A 22 -8.32 10.29 -9.38
CA LYS A 22 -8.84 9.84 -8.11
C LYS A 22 -7.60 9.64 -7.26
N THR A 23 -7.30 10.64 -6.45
CA THR A 23 -6.67 10.38 -5.16
C THR A 23 -7.73 9.57 -4.40
N ASP A 24 -7.72 8.24 -4.57
CA ASP A 24 -8.45 7.35 -3.68
C ASP A 24 -7.70 7.46 -2.35
N PHE A 25 -8.12 8.41 -1.51
CA PHE A 25 -7.75 8.40 -0.10
C PHE A 25 -8.25 7.07 0.44
N ALA A 26 -7.37 6.35 1.15
CA ALA A 26 -7.86 5.22 1.90
C ALA A 26 -8.89 5.75 2.92
N HIS A 27 -9.94 4.96 3.15
CA HIS A 27 -10.95 5.31 4.13
C HIS A 27 -10.81 4.32 5.29
N ALA A 28 -11.19 4.75 6.49
CA ALA A 28 -10.93 4.12 7.80
C ALA A 28 -11.40 2.68 8.02
N ALA A 29 -11.81 1.95 6.98
CA ALA A 29 -12.19 0.56 7.07
C ALA A 29 -11.42 -0.30 6.05
N MET A 30 -10.88 -1.42 6.54
CA MET A 30 -10.16 -2.43 5.75
C MET A 30 -10.97 -2.95 4.54
N GLU A 31 -12.30 -2.97 4.64
CA GLU A 31 -13.20 -3.34 3.53
C GLU A 31 -13.10 -2.39 2.32
N ASN A 32 -12.74 -1.13 2.57
CA ASN A 32 -12.56 -0.08 1.57
C ASN A 32 -11.08 0.11 1.18
N ALA A 33 -10.22 -0.83 1.57
CA ALA A 33 -8.78 -0.70 1.37
C ALA A 33 -8.41 -0.43 -0.09
N VAL A 34 -7.57 0.59 -0.28
CA VAL A 34 -7.10 1.04 -1.58
C VAL A 34 -6.04 0.08 -2.11
N GLN A 35 -6.18 -0.34 -3.38
CA GLN A 35 -5.21 -1.23 -4.00
C GLN A 35 -3.88 -0.51 -4.21
N LEU A 36 -2.81 -1.01 -3.61
CA LEU A 36 -1.45 -0.60 -3.95
C LEU A 36 -0.88 -1.48 -5.05
N GLU A 37 -0.14 -0.85 -5.94
CA GLU A 37 0.72 -1.54 -6.88
C GLU A 37 2.06 -1.86 -6.19
N LEU A 38 2.46 -3.13 -6.21
CA LEU A 38 3.73 -3.57 -5.64
C LEU A 38 4.90 -2.82 -6.26
N ASN A 39 5.92 -2.55 -5.44
CA ASN A 39 7.16 -1.87 -5.81
C ASN A 39 6.98 -0.41 -6.29
N LYS A 40 5.80 0.18 -6.14
CA LYS A 40 5.55 1.60 -6.43
C LYS A 40 5.35 2.41 -5.16
N THR A 41 5.84 3.64 -5.20
CA THR A 41 5.58 4.64 -4.16
C THR A 41 4.14 5.11 -4.27
N HIS A 42 3.49 5.29 -3.11
CA HIS A 42 2.17 5.88 -2.97
C HIS A 42 2.21 6.97 -1.90
N GLN A 43 1.38 8.00 -2.07
CA GLN A 43 1.22 9.08 -1.10
C GLN A 43 -0.20 9.08 -0.56
N GLY A 44 -0.33 9.27 0.74
CA GLY A 44 -1.59 9.45 1.43
C GLY A 44 -1.49 10.59 2.44
N LYS A 45 -2.56 10.78 3.21
CA LYS A 45 -2.65 11.81 4.24
C LYS A 45 -3.80 11.44 5.17
N LEU A 46 -3.52 11.39 6.47
CA LEU A 46 -4.54 11.18 7.49
C LEU A 46 -5.35 12.46 7.70
N ASP A 47 -6.67 12.31 7.77
CA ASP A 47 -7.58 13.45 7.96
C ASP A 47 -7.56 13.96 9.42
N ASN A 48 -7.24 13.10 10.39
CA ASN A 48 -7.07 13.44 11.81
C ASN A 48 -6.32 12.33 12.56
N SER A 49 -5.99 12.54 13.83
CA SER A 49 -5.20 11.59 14.64
C SER A 49 -5.93 10.29 15.02
N TYR A 50 -7.24 10.19 14.79
CA TYR A 50 -7.98 8.93 14.92
C TYR A 50 -8.24 8.24 13.58
N ASP A 51 -7.74 8.83 12.49
CA ASP A 51 -7.88 8.27 11.16
C ASP A 51 -6.89 7.12 10.93
N SER A 52 -7.25 6.21 10.03
CA SER A 52 -6.40 5.11 9.63
C SER A 52 -6.61 4.83 8.15
N ASP A 53 -5.52 4.84 7.41
CA ASP A 53 -5.54 4.57 5.99
C ASP A 53 -5.25 3.08 5.75
N PHE A 54 -6.24 2.38 5.22
CA PHE A 54 -6.11 0.98 4.82
C PHE A 54 -5.79 0.83 3.33
N TYR A 55 -4.77 0.02 3.07
CA TYR A 55 -4.32 -0.38 1.76
C TYR A 55 -4.34 -1.89 1.63
N LYS A 56 -4.39 -2.39 0.39
CA LYS A 56 -4.28 -3.81 0.09
C LYS A 56 -3.28 -4.08 -1.02
N ILE A 57 -2.54 -5.17 -0.87
CA ILE A 57 -1.60 -5.70 -1.85
C ILE A 57 -1.96 -7.13 -2.20
N THR A 58 -1.68 -7.54 -3.44
CA THR A 58 -1.85 -8.94 -3.88
C THR A 58 -0.49 -9.46 -4.34
N LEU A 59 0.03 -10.46 -3.63
CA LEU A 59 1.29 -11.11 -3.96
C LEU A 59 1.04 -12.14 -5.08
N PRO A 60 1.78 -12.10 -6.20
CA PRO A 60 1.60 -13.04 -7.30
C PRO A 60 2.15 -14.45 -6.99
N GLY A 61 3.11 -14.54 -6.06
CA GLY A 61 3.78 -15.75 -5.59
C GLY A 61 4.23 -15.60 -4.14
N ASP A 62 4.87 -16.64 -3.60
CA ASP A 62 5.55 -16.58 -2.31
C ASP A 62 6.72 -15.60 -2.39
N GLY A 63 6.98 -14.84 -1.33
CA GLY A 63 8.11 -13.93 -1.32
C GLY A 63 8.17 -13.04 -0.10
N ASN A 64 9.15 -12.14 -0.10
CA ASN A 64 9.37 -11.19 0.96
C ASN A 64 8.65 -9.87 0.66
N VAL A 65 7.89 -9.38 1.62
CA VAL A 65 7.20 -8.07 1.56
C VAL A 65 7.96 -7.09 2.43
N THR A 66 8.30 -5.93 1.87
CA THR A 66 8.93 -4.83 2.60
C THR A 66 7.95 -3.67 2.68
N LEU A 67 7.51 -3.29 3.87
CA LEU A 67 6.80 -2.02 4.08
C LEU A 67 7.84 -0.93 4.37
N SER A 68 7.86 0.11 3.55
CA SER A 68 8.70 1.30 3.76
C SER A 68 7.84 2.54 3.91
N ILE A 69 8.15 3.37 4.92
CA ILE A 69 7.50 4.66 5.17
C ILE A 69 8.58 5.73 5.29
N LYS A 70 8.44 6.82 4.55
CA LYS A 70 9.43 7.90 4.55
C LYS A 70 9.38 8.68 5.86
N HIS A 71 10.53 9.02 6.41
CA HIS A 71 10.64 9.94 7.54
C HIS A 71 10.15 11.34 7.16
N HIS A 72 9.59 12.06 8.13
CA HIS A 72 9.17 13.45 7.95
C HIS A 72 9.51 14.23 9.20
N ASN A 73 9.96 15.48 9.05
CA ASN A 73 10.18 16.34 10.20
C ASN A 73 8.83 16.78 10.78
N ASN A 74 8.64 16.70 12.10
CA ASN A 74 7.41 17.13 12.80
C ASN A 74 6.17 16.22 12.63
N GLY A 75 6.31 15.01 12.09
CA GLY A 75 5.22 14.04 12.02
C GLY A 75 5.76 12.62 11.93
N SER A 76 5.09 11.67 12.57
CA SER A 76 5.42 10.26 12.46
C SER A 76 4.18 9.38 12.29
N TRP A 77 4.37 8.29 11.55
CA TRP A 77 3.35 7.30 11.27
C TRP A 77 3.74 5.95 11.85
N TYR A 78 2.72 5.20 12.22
CA TYR A 78 2.83 3.78 12.49
C TYR A 78 2.25 3.02 11.31
N GLY A 79 2.97 2.01 10.84
CA GLY A 79 2.54 1.15 9.76
C GLY A 79 2.58 -0.31 10.15
N THR A 80 1.56 -1.06 9.74
CA THR A 80 1.46 -2.51 9.99
C THR A 80 1.21 -3.27 8.71
N ILE A 81 1.72 -4.50 8.64
CA ILE A 81 1.35 -5.50 7.64
C ILE A 81 0.45 -6.50 8.33
N LEU A 82 -0.74 -6.76 7.80
CA LEU A 82 -1.75 -7.58 8.46
C LEU A 82 -2.57 -8.44 7.48
N ASP A 83 -3.21 -9.47 8.03
CA ASP A 83 -4.14 -10.34 7.29
C ASP A 83 -5.56 -9.75 7.23
N ASN A 84 -6.48 -10.41 6.50
CA ASN A 84 -7.87 -9.95 6.39
C ASN A 84 -8.68 -9.96 7.69
N LYS A 85 -8.12 -10.46 8.80
CA LYS A 85 -8.74 -10.49 10.13
C LYS A 85 -8.13 -9.47 11.08
N GLY A 86 -7.16 -8.67 10.63
CA GLY A 86 -6.44 -7.73 11.49
C GLY A 86 -5.29 -8.36 12.29
N VAL A 87 -4.88 -9.59 11.98
CA VAL A 87 -3.70 -10.19 12.61
C VAL A 87 -2.46 -9.54 12.03
N VAL A 88 -1.70 -8.85 12.88
CA VAL A 88 -0.45 -8.18 12.52
C VAL A 88 0.66 -9.21 12.34
N TYR A 89 1.35 -9.13 11.21
CA TYR A 89 2.58 -9.87 10.94
C TYR A 89 3.79 -9.06 11.39
N GLU A 90 3.88 -7.82 10.93
CA GLU A 90 5.02 -6.95 11.16
C GLU A 90 4.59 -5.49 11.24
N ASN A 91 5.42 -4.66 11.89
CA ASN A 91 5.13 -3.24 12.05
C ASN A 91 6.40 -2.39 11.99
N VAL A 92 6.20 -1.09 11.75
CA VAL A 92 7.27 -0.10 11.70
C VAL A 92 6.73 1.26 12.14
N SER A 93 7.56 2.05 12.81
CA SER A 93 7.27 3.46 13.10
C SER A 93 8.32 4.33 12.44
N THR A 94 7.90 5.48 11.90
CA THR A 94 8.85 6.51 11.49
C THR A 94 9.29 7.35 12.69
N ASP A 95 10.39 8.06 12.49
CA ASP A 95 10.92 9.07 13.40
C ASP A 95 10.55 10.48 12.86
N ASP A 96 10.19 11.40 13.75
CA ASP A 96 9.80 12.79 13.45
C ASP A 96 10.95 13.80 13.55
N SER A 97 12.15 13.34 13.93
CA SER A 97 13.36 14.14 14.05
C SER A 97 13.88 14.56 12.68
N GLY A 98 14.19 15.86 12.54
CA GLY A 98 14.90 16.39 11.36
C GLY A 98 16.36 15.92 11.20
N LEU A 99 16.81 14.95 12.00
CA LEU A 99 18.13 14.31 11.90
C LEU A 99 18.06 12.94 11.20
N VAL A 100 16.87 12.40 10.97
CA VAL A 100 16.66 11.09 10.34
C VAL A 100 16.11 11.30 8.93
N GLU A 101 16.77 10.68 7.95
CA GLU A 101 16.45 10.79 6.54
C GLU A 101 16.12 9.41 5.96
N GLY A 102 15.45 9.39 4.80
CA GLY A 102 15.13 8.14 4.10
C GLY A 102 13.85 7.48 4.61
N TYR A 103 13.89 6.16 4.84
CA TYR A 103 12.70 5.36 5.16
C TYR A 103 12.93 4.50 6.39
N ALA A 104 11.92 4.42 7.25
CA ALA A 104 11.75 3.32 8.16
C ALA A 104 11.23 2.12 7.37
N SER A 105 11.67 0.89 7.67
CA SER A 105 11.17 -0.31 6.99
C SER A 105 11.12 -1.54 7.89
N THR A 106 10.12 -2.38 7.64
CA THR A 106 10.02 -3.75 8.17
C THR A 106 9.81 -4.75 7.03
N GLN A 107 10.10 -6.02 7.25
CA GLN A 107 10.03 -7.08 6.25
C GLN A 107 9.39 -8.34 6.81
N VAL A 108 8.57 -9.02 6.02
CA VAL A 108 7.99 -10.32 6.35
C VAL A 108 7.91 -11.19 5.12
N GLY A 109 8.31 -12.45 5.24
CA GLY A 109 8.07 -13.45 4.20
C GLY A 109 6.65 -13.98 4.28
N LEU A 110 5.94 -13.92 3.15
CA LEU A 110 4.53 -14.25 3.06
C LEU A 110 4.26 -15.17 1.87
N PRO A 111 3.36 -16.16 2.02
CA PRO A 111 2.90 -16.94 0.89
C PRO A 111 2.07 -16.07 -0.07
N LYS A 112 1.92 -16.54 -1.31
CA LYS A 112 0.99 -15.95 -2.28
C LYS A 112 -0.38 -15.67 -1.64
N GLY A 113 -0.85 -14.43 -1.72
CA GLY A 113 -2.11 -14.04 -1.09
C GLY A 113 -2.40 -12.56 -1.18
N THR A 114 -3.48 -12.15 -0.51
CA THR A 114 -3.86 -10.74 -0.34
C THR A 114 -3.63 -10.35 1.11
N TYR A 115 -2.94 -9.23 1.29
CA TYR A 115 -2.58 -8.67 2.58
C TYR A 115 -2.92 -7.19 2.62
N TYR A 116 -2.94 -6.64 3.82
CA TYR A 116 -3.31 -5.26 4.05
C TYR A 116 -2.19 -4.51 4.75
N ILE A 117 -2.15 -3.22 4.49
CA ILE A 117 -1.28 -2.28 5.18
C ILE A 117 -2.19 -1.23 5.82
N GLU A 118 -2.00 -0.99 7.11
CA GLU A 118 -2.67 0.09 7.83
C GLU A 118 -1.63 1.14 8.20
N ILE A 119 -1.94 2.40 7.91
CA ILE A 119 -1.15 3.56 8.30
C ILE A 119 -2.00 4.40 9.25
N TRP A 120 -1.45 4.76 10.41
CA TRP A 120 -2.14 5.62 11.38
C TRP A 120 -1.17 6.56 12.07
N ASP A 121 -1.73 7.56 12.74
CA ASP A 121 -0.94 8.62 13.40
C ASP A 121 -0.16 8.04 14.57
N GLN A 122 1.16 8.17 14.52
CA GLN A 122 2.01 7.88 15.68
C GLN A 122 2.26 9.16 16.49
N TYR A 123 2.46 10.29 15.81
CA TYR A 123 2.62 11.60 16.43
C TYR A 123 2.48 12.73 15.41
N ASN A 124 1.50 13.61 15.60
CA ASN A 124 1.35 14.92 14.93
C ASN A 124 1.46 14.81 13.39
N SER A 125 0.92 13.75 12.83
CA SER A 125 1.00 13.44 11.40
C SER A 125 -0.29 13.71 10.64
N GLU A 126 -1.34 14.12 11.36
CA GLU A 126 -2.58 14.61 10.76
C GLU A 126 -2.30 15.75 9.79
N ASP A 127 -2.99 15.76 8.65
CA ASP A 127 -2.81 16.73 7.58
C ASP A 127 -1.40 16.82 6.94
N ILE A 128 -0.46 15.96 7.35
CA ILE A 128 0.85 15.81 6.73
C ILE A 128 0.79 14.64 5.75
N SER A 129 1.22 14.87 4.50
CA SER A 129 1.27 13.79 3.52
C SER A 129 2.43 12.84 3.84
N TYR A 130 2.12 11.55 3.88
CA TYR A 130 3.13 10.50 3.99
C TYR A 130 3.45 9.89 2.63
N GLU A 131 4.56 9.17 2.58
CA GLU A 131 5.01 8.42 1.41
C GLU A 131 5.32 6.98 1.83
N ILE A 132 4.61 6.01 1.23
CA ILE A 132 4.77 4.58 1.50
C ILE A 132 5.14 3.79 0.25
N LYS A 133 5.74 2.63 0.44
CA LYS A 133 5.97 1.63 -0.61
C LYS A 133 5.82 0.23 -0.03
N ALA A 134 5.04 -0.61 -0.71
CA ALA A 134 5.02 -2.04 -0.50
C ALA A 134 5.95 -2.72 -1.51
N GLY A 135 7.19 -3.00 -1.09
CA GLY A 135 8.16 -3.77 -1.86
C GLY A 135 7.80 -5.25 -1.86
N PHE A 136 8.05 -5.94 -2.98
CA PHE A 136 7.88 -7.38 -3.08
C PHE A 136 9.00 -8.01 -3.92
N GLU A 137 9.62 -9.05 -3.35
CA GLU A 137 10.61 -9.90 -3.98
C GLU A 137 10.12 -11.36 -3.93
N GLU A 138 9.79 -11.91 -5.09
CA GLU A 138 9.33 -13.30 -5.20
C GLU A 138 10.47 -14.27 -4.88
N SER A 139 10.26 -15.18 -3.93
CA SER A 139 11.25 -16.16 -3.52
C SER A 139 10.62 -17.25 -2.64
N ASN A 140 11.18 -18.46 -2.74
CA ASN A 140 10.78 -19.60 -1.92
C ASN A 140 11.74 -19.86 -0.75
N TYR A 141 12.75 -19.01 -0.57
CA TYR A 141 13.89 -19.27 0.32
C TYR A 141 13.91 -18.41 1.59
N TYR A 142 12.94 -17.51 1.75
CA TYR A 142 12.73 -16.77 2.99
C TYR A 142 11.97 -17.63 4.02
N GLU A 143 12.10 -17.27 5.30
CA GLU A 143 11.10 -17.69 6.28
C GLU A 143 9.72 -17.14 5.87
N LYS A 144 8.65 -17.87 6.17
CA LYS A 144 7.29 -17.58 5.71
C LYS A 144 6.29 -17.70 6.85
N GLU A 145 5.59 -16.61 7.12
CA GLU A 145 4.49 -16.63 8.08
C GLU A 145 3.25 -17.34 7.53
N TYR A 146 2.46 -18.02 8.35
CA TYR A 146 2.64 -18.21 9.80
C TYR A 146 3.55 -19.41 10.13
N ASN A 147 4.58 -19.22 10.96
CA ASN A 147 5.50 -20.32 11.33
C ASN A 147 5.81 -20.46 12.84
N ASP A 148 5.13 -19.73 13.71
CA ASP A 148 5.35 -19.65 15.17
C ASP A 148 5.11 -20.95 16.00
N ASN A 149 4.97 -22.11 15.37
CA ASN A 149 4.86 -23.39 16.06
C ASN A 149 5.67 -24.48 15.35
N LEU A 150 6.13 -25.46 16.13
CA LEU A 150 6.90 -26.61 15.64
C LEU A 150 6.25 -27.33 14.46
N THR A 151 4.92 -27.39 14.39
CA THR A 151 4.21 -28.07 13.29
C THR A 151 4.09 -27.23 12.02
N THR A 152 4.31 -25.93 12.11
CA THR A 152 4.21 -24.95 11.01
C THR A 152 5.56 -24.33 10.64
N ALA A 153 6.63 -24.70 11.35
CA ALA A 153 7.99 -24.24 11.10
C ALA A 153 8.39 -24.48 9.64
N ASN A 154 9.03 -23.49 9.02
CA ASN A 154 9.47 -23.62 7.63
C ASN A 154 10.77 -24.44 7.56
N THR A 155 10.90 -25.21 6.47
CA THR A 155 12.17 -25.85 6.13
C THR A 155 13.07 -24.84 5.41
N MET A 156 14.26 -24.59 5.97
CA MET A 156 15.26 -23.72 5.34
C MET A 156 16.26 -24.55 4.52
N THR A 157 16.50 -24.15 3.28
CA THR A 157 17.56 -24.72 2.43
C THR A 157 18.73 -23.75 2.38
N LEU A 158 19.91 -24.20 2.82
CA LEU A 158 21.11 -23.36 2.88
C LEU A 158 21.76 -23.19 1.49
N ASN A 159 22.43 -22.06 1.29
CA ASN A 159 23.23 -21.72 0.10
C ASN A 159 22.44 -21.62 -1.22
N GLN A 160 21.17 -21.22 -1.15
CA GLN A 160 20.39 -20.83 -2.32
C GLN A 160 20.42 -19.29 -2.39
N LEU A 161 20.67 -18.75 -3.59
CA LEU A 161 20.55 -17.32 -3.92
C LEU A 161 19.22 -17.07 -4.61
#